data_AF-A0A920Q6T8-F1
#
_entry.id   AF-A0A920Q6T8-F1
#
_cell.length_a   1.000
_cell.length_b   1.000
_cell.length_c   1.000
_cell.angle_alpha   90.00
_cell.angle_beta   90.00
_cell.angle_gamma   90.00
#
_symmetry.space_group_name_H-M   'P 1'
#
loop_
_entity.id
_entity.type
_entity.pdbx_description
1 polymer ?
#
loop_
_entity_poly.entity_id
_entity_poly.type
_entity_poly.pdbx_seq_one_letter_code
_entity_poly.pdbx_strand_id
1 'polypeptide(L)' 'MINPEVMQAPVVWLASDASDGINGQRFIGYYWDEDMPLEERMKKTAAPAAWPQLGAQAIRLNQ' A
#
# COMPACT_ATOMS: atom_id res chain seq x y z
N MET A 1 -7.45 8.05 -16.86
CA MET A 1 -6.20 7.28 -16.97
C MET A 1 -5.16 7.98 -16.13
N ILE A 2 -4.41 7.26 -15.30
CA ILE A 2 -3.37 7.82 -14.41
C ILE A 2 -2.01 7.77 -15.13
N ASN A 3 -1.15 8.78 -14.94
CA ASN A 3 0.20 8.77 -15.49
C ASN A 3 1.00 7.64 -14.81
N PRO A 4 1.62 6.70 -15.55
CA PRO A 4 2.41 5.62 -14.97
C PRO A 4 3.62 6.11 -14.15
N GLU A 5 4.14 7.31 -14.40
CA GLU A 5 5.29 7.87 -13.70
C GLU A 5 5.07 8.03 -12.19
N VAL A 6 3.83 8.18 -11.73
CA VAL A 6 3.50 8.26 -10.30
C VAL A 6 3.88 6.99 -9.52
N MET A 7 4.14 5.87 -10.20
CA MET A 7 4.60 4.63 -9.57
C MET A 7 6.12 4.55 -9.43
N GLN A 8 6.91 5.39 -10.10
CA GLN A 8 8.38 5.27 -10.12
C GLN A 8 8.98 5.38 -8.71
N ALA A 9 8.69 6.47 -7.99
CA ALA A 9 9.22 6.68 -6.64
C ALA A 9 8.77 5.61 -5.63
N PRO A 10 7.48 5.22 -5.54
CA PRO A 10 7.06 4.09 -4.71
C PRO A 10 7.78 2.78 -5.04
N VAL A 11 7.99 2.46 -6.32
CA VAL A 11 8.64 1.22 -6.75
C VAL A 11 10.11 1.21 -6.38
N VAL A 12 10.82 2.33 -6.57
CA VAL A 12 12.23 2.45 -6.16
C VAL A 12 12.36 2.30 -4.64
N TRP A 13 11.46 2.92 -3.87
CA TRP A 13 11.45 2.78 -2.42
C TRP A 13 11.17 1.33 -1.97
N LEU A 14 10.19 0.65 -2.59
CA LEU A 14 9.88 -0.76 -2.33
C LEU A 14 11.02 -1.72 -2.69
N ALA A 15 11.92 -1.31 -3.60
CA ALA A 15 13.10 -2.09 -3.97
C ALA A 15 14.32 -1.80 -3.06
N SER A 16 14.19 -0.92 -2.08
CA SER A 16 15.27 -0.51 -1.18
C SER A 16 15.14 -1.14 0.21
N ASP A 17 16.23 -1.16 0.96
CA ASP A 17 16.28 -1.62 2.37
C ASP A 17 15.36 -0.82 3.30
N ALA A 18 14.98 0.41 2.92
CA ALA A 18 14.06 1.24 3.70
C ALA A 18 12.64 0.65 3.78
N SER A 19 12.32 -0.32 2.93
CA SER A 19 11.05 -1.05 2.93
C SER A 19 11.08 -2.34 3.77
N ASP A 20 12.20 -2.64 4.45
CA ASP A 20 12.31 -3.83 5.29
C ASP A 20 11.20 -3.87 6.36
N GLY A 21 10.63 -5.05 6.55
CA GLY A 21 9.45 -5.27 7.41
C GLY A 21 8.10 -4.82 6.82
N ILE A 22 8.05 -4.17 5.66
CA ILE A 22 6.80 -3.76 5.01
C ILE A 22 6.31 -4.86 4.06
N ASN A 23 5.23 -5.55 4.43
CA ASN A 23 4.67 -6.66 3.67
C ASN A 23 3.14 -6.66 3.66
N GLY A 24 2.54 -7.45 2.78
CA GLY A 24 1.08 -7.64 2.74
C GLY A 24 0.28 -6.38 2.38
N GLN A 25 0.92 -5.39 1.77
CA GLN A 25 0.31 -4.11 1.41
C GLN A 25 0.35 -3.87 -0.10
N ARG A 26 -0.67 -3.18 -0.60
CA ARG A 26 -0.69 -2.53 -1.91
C ARG A 26 -0.39 -1.04 -1.72
N PHE A 27 0.29 -0.44 -2.68
CA PHE A 27 0.61 0.99 -2.68
C PHE A 27 -0.10 1.70 -3.84
N ILE A 28 -0.75 2.82 -3.54
CA ILE A 28 -1.45 3.64 -4.52
C ILE A 28 -0.55 4.84 -4.87
N GLY A 29 0.13 4.78 -6.01
CA GLY A 29 1.08 5.82 -6.44
C GLY A 29 0.47 7.22 -6.56
N TYR A 30 -0.84 7.33 -6.81
CA TYR A 30 -1.53 8.63 -6.82
C TYR A 30 -1.41 9.42 -5.50
N TYR A 31 -1.29 8.74 -4.36
CA TYR A 31 -1.16 9.38 -3.05
C TYR A 31 0.31 9.52 -2.60
N TRP A 32 1.28 9.15 -3.44
CA TRP A 32 2.69 9.24 -3.11
C TRP A 32 3.18 10.69 -3.27
N ASP A 33 3.45 11.33 -2.16
CA ASP A 33 3.91 12.72 -2.09
C ASP A 33 5.29 12.79 -1.43
N GLU A 34 6.30 13.16 -2.21
CA GLU A 34 7.69 13.22 -1.74
C GLU A 34 7.98 14.39 -0.80
N ASP A 35 7.09 15.40 -0.77
CA ASP A 35 7.18 16.54 0.14
C ASP A 35 6.69 16.20 1.56
N MET A 36 6.03 15.04 1.73
CA MET A 36 5.59 14.55 3.04
C MET A 36 6.65 13.67 3.72
N PRO A 37 6.73 13.69 5.06
CA PRO A 37 7.49 12.70 5.82
C PRO A 37 7.05 11.28 5.45
N LEU A 38 8.00 10.34 5.43
CA LEU A 38 7.76 8.96 4.99
C LEU A 38 6.59 8.31 5.73
N GLU A 39 6.48 8.51 7.05
CA GLU A 39 5.40 7.94 7.86
C GLU A 39 4.01 8.41 7.41
N GLU A 40 3.85 9.71 7.12
CA GLU A 40 2.59 10.27 6.64
C GLU A 40 2.27 9.80 5.22
N ARG A 41 3.30 9.68 4.37
CA ARG A 41 3.19 9.12 3.03
C ARG A 41 2.69 7.68 3.08
N MET A 42 3.23 6.84 3.97
CA MET A 42 2.79 5.45 4.13
C MET A 42 1.33 5.36 4.55
N LYS A 43 0.87 6.19 5.50
CA LYS A 43 -0.53 6.23 5.96
C LYS A 43 -1.53 6.50 4.84
N LYS A 44 -1.14 7.28 3.82
CA LYS A 44 -2.00 7.64 2.69
C LYS A 44 -1.91 6.66 1.52
N THR A 45 -0.72 6.13 1.27
CA THR A 45 -0.44 5.32 0.08
C THR A 45 -0.72 3.84 0.28
N ALA A 46 -0.54 3.34 1.50
CA ALA A 46 -0.52 1.92 1.77
C ALA A 46 -1.89 1.40 2.25
N ALA A 47 -2.28 0.23 1.77
CA ALA A 47 -3.50 -0.45 2.17
C ALA A 47 -3.28 -1.97 2.12
N PRO A 48 -4.11 -2.81 2.79
CA PRO A 48 -3.95 -4.26 2.70
C PRO A 48 -3.95 -4.77 1.25
N ALA A 49 -3.03 -5.66 0.89
CA ALA A 49 -2.96 -6.20 -0.47
C ALA A 49 -4.18 -7.09 -0.81
N ALA A 50 -4.71 -7.78 0.20
CA ALA A 50 -5.94 -8.54 0.07
C ALA A 50 -7.19 -7.63 0.05
N TRP A 51 -8.35 -8.25 -0.19
CA TRP A 51 -9.66 -7.65 0.07
C TRP A 51 -10.20 -8.14 1.41
N PRO A 52 -9.79 -7.56 2.57
CA PRO A 52 -10.24 -8.02 3.88
C PRO A 52 -11.76 -8.09 4.01
N GLN A 53 -12.47 -7.16 3.35
CA GLN A 53 -13.92 -7.12 3.30
C GLN A 53 -14.57 -8.33 2.59
N LEU A 54 -13.85 -9.00 1.67
CA LEU A 54 -14.36 -10.18 0.96
C LEU A 54 -14.01 -11.48 1.72
N GLY A 55 -12.89 -11.53 2.43
CA GLY A 55 -12.47 -12.73 3.19
C GLY A 55 -13.35 -13.05 4.39
N ALA A 56 -14.03 -12.05 4.98
CA ALA A 56 -14.91 -12.24 6.13
C ALA A 56 -16.15 -13.10 5.84
N GLN A 57 -16.55 -13.26 4.57
CA GLN A 57 -17.70 -14.09 4.18
C GLN A 57 -17.52 -15.58 4.52
N ALA A 58 -16.27 -16.06 4.60
CA ALA A 58 -15.97 -17.45 4.91
C ALA A 58 -16.09 -17.79 6.41
N ILE A 59 -16.08 -16.78 7.30
CA ILE A 59 -16.21 -16.99 8.74
C ILE A 59 -17.69 -16.91 9.11
N ARG A 60 -18.37 -18.06 9.15
CA ARG A 60 -19.66 -18.18 9.85
C ARG A 60 -19.39 -18.36 11.34
N LEU A 61 -19.52 -17.29 12.11
CA LEU A 61 -19.69 -17.40 13.56
C LEU A 61 -21.13 -17.87 13.80
N ASN A 62 -21.26 -19.12 14.30
CA ASN A 62 -22.48 -19.84 14.68
C ASN A 62 -23.15 -20.69 13.58
N GLN A 63 -22.78 -21.97 13.52
CA GLN A 63 -23.73 -23.09 13.46
C GLN A 63 -23.70 -23.81 14.79
#